data_AF-A0A6N7X9Y9-F1
#
_entry.id   AF-A0A6N7X9Y9-F1
#
_cell.length_a   1.000
_cell.length_b   1.000
_cell.length_c   1.000
_cell.angle_alpha   90.00
_cell.angle_beta   90.00
_cell.angle_gamma   90.00
#
_symmetry.space_group_name_H-M   'P 1'
#
loop_
_entity.id
_entity.type
_entity.pdbx_description
1 polymer ?
#
loop_
_entity_poly.entity_id
_entity_poly.type
_entity_poly.pdbx_seq_one_letter_code
_entity_poly.pdbx_strand_id
1 'polypeptide(L)'
;MDWEVAGRPGEQGTSDGGVPKPHKGGKGRVVLIVVVALVAVFAVMRCTRPSNDASSKSLDWPTSGLATRLPGPDTNKGEVTTDDDKTLDATLAGYDDGKYDSYVKACQDKGFTVDEKKDSTSFEAYDGDGYHLRLSHFSSKEELSLTLEAPEELGTLTWPKSGAGSQVPAPKSTKGKIQNDSSTYFTATVGDTSKDDYAAYVESLVSAGFTVDYSKSDAVFTGKNSSGVKVRAEYAGNELMNVTASMPDDAAATDSSAGGSSNASTTSSADSSAVTASFKETMDAYEAFMNEYIDFVAKYNSASAADQASMAADYTSLLAKEADWVTKVSNLDDGSLSAADAAYYAEVTARVSKKAAEASVSVQ
;
A
#
# COMPACT_ATOMS: atom_id res chain seq x y z
N MET A 1 31.44 -1.51 55.75
CA MET A 1 30.05 -1.60 56.25
C MET A 1 29.33 -2.54 55.27
N ASP A 2 29.60 -3.83 55.21
CA ASP A 2 29.49 -4.87 56.25
C ASP A 2 28.19 -4.81 57.04
N TRP A 3 27.21 -5.58 56.57
CA TRP A 3 26.43 -6.47 57.43
C TRP A 3 25.93 -7.68 56.60
N GLU A 4 26.56 -8.81 56.91
CA GLU A 4 26.17 -10.21 56.76
C GLU A 4 24.83 -10.52 57.51
N VAL A 5 24.12 -11.67 57.48
CA VAL A 5 24.06 -12.96 56.76
C VAL A 5 22.84 -13.73 57.33
N ALA A 6 22.39 -14.77 56.59
CA ALA A 6 21.66 -15.97 57.04
C ALA A 6 20.15 -15.87 57.36
N GLY A 7 19.32 -16.85 56.98
CA GLY A 7 19.63 -18.15 56.40
C GLY A 7 18.39 -18.92 55.92
N ARG A 8 18.63 -19.94 55.09
CA ARG A 8 17.75 -21.08 54.85
C ARG A 8 18.09 -22.20 55.84
N PRO A 9 17.14 -23.09 56.13
CA PRO A 9 17.17 -24.46 55.59
C PRO A 9 15.79 -24.80 54.97
N GLY A 10 15.58 -25.70 54.01
CA GLY A 10 16.26 -26.95 53.66
C GLY A 10 15.22 -28.08 53.70
N GLU A 11 15.18 -28.93 52.65
CA GLU A 11 14.43 -30.19 52.47
C GLU A 11 12.95 -30.13 52.02
N GLN A 12 12.44 -31.01 51.12
CA GLN A 12 12.99 -31.90 50.08
C GLN A 12 11.77 -32.53 49.35
N GLY A 13 11.92 -32.83 48.05
CA GLY A 13 11.07 -33.75 47.27
C GLY A 13 9.76 -33.13 46.73
N THR A 14 9.36 -33.29 45.47
CA THR A 14 9.65 -34.34 44.50
C THR A 14 9.50 -33.82 43.07
N SER A 15 10.28 -34.44 42.18
CA SER A 15 10.20 -34.41 40.72
C SER A 15 8.77 -34.49 40.15
N ASP A 16 8.45 -33.61 39.20
CA ASP A 16 7.78 -34.05 37.97
C ASP A 16 8.19 -33.14 36.79
N GLY A 17 8.69 -33.78 35.74
CA GLY A 17 9.16 -33.12 34.52
C GLY A 17 7.98 -32.84 33.61
N GLY A 18 7.49 -31.60 33.61
CA GLY A 18 6.51 -31.10 32.66
C GLY A 18 7.14 -30.13 31.67
N VAL A 19 7.42 -30.62 30.46
CA VAL A 19 7.78 -29.79 29.28
C VAL A 19 6.77 -28.64 29.12
N PRO A 20 7.18 -27.37 28.94
CA PRO A 20 6.24 -26.31 28.61
C PRO A 20 5.65 -26.58 27.21
N LYS A 21 4.34 -26.84 27.16
CA LYS A 21 3.57 -27.00 25.91
C LYS A 21 3.60 -25.68 25.13
N PRO A 22 3.80 -25.70 23.80
CA PRO A 22 3.68 -24.51 22.98
C PRO A 22 2.21 -24.05 22.98
N HIS A 23 1.98 -22.79 23.33
CA HIS A 23 0.67 -22.17 23.20
C HIS A 23 0.31 -22.12 21.72
N LYS A 24 -0.76 -22.86 21.35
CA LYS A 24 -1.29 -22.95 19.99
C LYS A 24 -1.65 -21.55 19.47
N GLY A 25 -1.05 -21.18 18.35
CA GLY A 25 -1.22 -19.89 17.68
C GLY A 25 -2.67 -19.57 17.36
N GLY A 26 -3.08 -18.36 17.72
CA GLY A 26 -4.34 -17.75 17.27
C GLY A 26 -4.28 -17.54 15.76
N LYS A 27 -5.29 -18.08 15.07
CA LYS A 27 -5.43 -18.01 13.61
C LYS A 27 -5.76 -16.57 13.23
N GLY A 28 -4.76 -15.82 12.77
CA GLY A 28 -4.96 -14.53 12.14
C GLY A 28 -5.82 -14.71 10.89
N ARG A 29 -6.93 -13.97 10.80
CA ARG A 29 -7.72 -13.87 9.57
C ARG A 29 -7.20 -12.67 8.79
N VAL A 30 -6.81 -12.97 7.55
CA VAL A 30 -6.24 -12.06 6.56
C VAL A 30 -7.36 -11.14 6.06
N VAL A 31 -7.19 -9.83 6.22
CA VAL A 31 -8.07 -8.82 5.59
C VAL A 31 -7.71 -8.74 4.11
N LEU A 32 -8.73 -8.93 3.27
CA LEU A 32 -8.68 -9.05 1.82
C LEU A 32 -8.38 -7.69 1.18
N ILE A 33 -7.14 -7.44 0.79
CA ILE A 33 -6.70 -6.21 0.11
C ILE A 33 -6.77 -6.44 -1.40
N VAL A 34 -7.95 -6.30 -2.00
CA VAL A 34 -8.14 -6.55 -3.45
C VAL A 34 -7.71 -5.36 -4.32
N VAL A 35 -7.62 -4.14 -3.77
CA VAL A 35 -7.28 -2.95 -4.56
C VAL A 35 -5.77 -2.63 -4.60
N VAL A 36 -5.01 -3.01 -3.56
CA VAL A 36 -3.54 -2.81 -3.55
C VAL A 36 -2.81 -3.90 -4.35
N ALA A 37 -3.42 -5.07 -4.58
CA ALA A 37 -2.81 -6.15 -5.34
C ALA A 37 -2.58 -5.78 -6.82
N LEU A 38 -3.44 -4.94 -7.43
CA LEU A 38 -3.25 -4.50 -8.82
C LEU A 38 -2.08 -3.51 -8.96
N VAL A 39 -1.92 -2.61 -7.99
CA VAL A 39 -0.79 -1.65 -7.95
C VAL A 39 0.51 -2.36 -7.54
N ALA A 40 0.45 -3.33 -6.63
CA ALA A 40 1.59 -4.12 -6.21
C ALA A 40 2.06 -5.11 -7.30
N VAL A 41 1.17 -5.67 -8.12
CA VAL A 41 1.57 -6.46 -9.29
C VAL A 41 2.24 -5.57 -10.33
N PHE A 42 1.77 -4.33 -10.55
CA PHE A 42 2.50 -3.35 -11.37
C PHE A 42 3.88 -3.01 -10.79
N ALA A 43 4.02 -2.88 -9.47
CA ALA A 43 5.28 -2.58 -8.80
C ALA A 43 6.27 -3.77 -8.81
N VAL A 44 5.79 -5.01 -8.61
CA VAL A 44 6.63 -6.22 -8.67
C VAL A 44 7.06 -6.54 -10.11
N MET A 45 6.23 -6.27 -11.13
CA MET A 45 6.61 -6.45 -12.54
C MET A 45 7.53 -5.36 -13.10
N ARG A 46 7.77 -4.24 -12.39
CA ARG A 46 8.87 -3.32 -12.75
C ARG A 46 10.26 -3.92 -12.45
N CYS A 47 10.36 -4.99 -11.66
CA CYS A 47 11.63 -5.66 -11.33
C CYS A 47 12.04 -6.79 -12.29
N THR A 48 11.17 -7.26 -13.18
CA THR A 48 11.47 -8.36 -14.13
C THR A 48 10.93 -8.08 -15.54
N ARG A 49 11.05 -6.84 -16.01
CA ARG A 49 11.03 -6.63 -17.47
C ARG A 49 12.26 -7.34 -18.05
N PRO A 50 12.10 -8.16 -19.11
CA PRO A 50 13.22 -8.45 -19.98
C PRO A 50 13.80 -7.09 -20.38
N SER A 51 15.11 -6.97 -20.35
CA SER A 51 15.83 -5.78 -20.76
C SER A 51 15.48 -5.45 -22.22
N ASN A 52 14.38 -4.74 -22.44
CA ASN A 52 14.31 -3.74 -23.49
C ASN A 52 15.29 -2.67 -23.05
N ASP A 53 16.55 -2.90 -23.42
CA ASP A 53 17.70 -2.11 -23.06
C ASP A 53 17.36 -0.64 -23.34
N ALA A 54 17.16 0.15 -22.28
CA ALA A 54 16.89 1.58 -22.40
C ALA A 54 18.02 2.27 -23.20
N SER A 55 19.21 1.66 -23.26
CA SER A 55 20.34 2.11 -24.07
C SER A 55 20.15 1.97 -25.59
N SER A 56 19.12 1.22 -26.04
CA SER A 56 18.80 0.98 -27.46
C SER A 56 17.72 1.93 -28.02
N LYS A 57 16.94 2.60 -27.16
CA LYS A 57 15.88 3.51 -27.56
C LYS A 57 16.39 4.95 -27.63
N SER A 58 16.07 5.64 -28.72
CA SER A 58 16.28 7.08 -28.83
C SER A 58 15.31 7.80 -27.90
N LEU A 59 15.84 8.69 -27.07
CA LEU A 59 15.05 9.50 -26.14
C LEU A 59 14.67 10.82 -26.78
N ASP A 60 13.38 11.05 -26.93
CA ASP A 60 12.79 12.35 -27.23
C ASP A 60 12.23 12.94 -25.93
N TRP A 61 13.03 13.76 -25.23
CA TRP A 61 12.58 14.38 -23.98
C TRP A 61 11.46 15.38 -24.23
N PRO A 62 10.33 15.33 -23.49
CA PRO A 62 9.20 16.21 -23.75
C PRO A 62 9.57 17.67 -23.50
N THR A 63 9.09 18.55 -24.37
CA THR A 63 9.33 20.01 -24.32
C THR A 63 8.14 20.77 -23.72
N SER A 64 7.13 20.04 -23.24
CA SER A 64 5.92 20.52 -22.59
C SER A 64 5.61 19.64 -21.37
N GLY A 65 4.55 19.96 -20.62
CA GLY A 65 4.13 19.11 -19.50
C GLY A 65 5.11 19.13 -18.32
N LEU A 66 5.09 18.04 -17.55
CA LEU A 66 5.86 17.93 -16.31
C LEU A 66 7.37 17.84 -16.57
N ALA A 67 7.78 17.32 -17.73
CA ALA A 67 9.18 17.24 -18.13
C ALA A 67 9.93 18.59 -18.12
N THR A 68 9.20 19.71 -18.31
CA THR A 68 9.78 21.06 -18.30
C THR A 68 10.20 21.55 -16.90
N ARG A 69 9.67 20.93 -15.84
CA ARG A 69 10.03 21.24 -14.45
C ARG A 69 11.40 20.68 -14.07
N LEU A 70 11.88 19.68 -14.80
CA LEU A 70 13.15 19.02 -14.54
C LEU A 70 14.26 19.59 -15.43
N PRO A 71 15.54 19.38 -15.06
CA PRO A 71 16.63 19.59 -15.99
C PRO A 71 16.53 18.57 -17.13
N GLY A 72 16.82 19.02 -18.35
CA GLY A 72 16.93 18.11 -19.50
C GLY A 72 18.00 17.04 -19.24
N PRO A 73 17.76 15.77 -19.59
CA PRO A 73 18.68 14.70 -19.29
C PRO A 73 19.96 14.80 -20.15
N ASP A 74 21.11 14.43 -19.58
CA ASP A 74 22.41 14.39 -20.27
C ASP A 74 22.60 13.04 -21.00
N THR A 75 21.57 12.65 -21.74
CA THR A 75 21.53 11.48 -22.59
C THR A 75 20.48 11.65 -23.68
N ASN A 76 20.72 11.03 -24.83
CA ASN A 76 19.73 10.86 -25.89
C ASN A 76 19.21 9.41 -25.94
N LYS A 77 19.40 8.64 -24.87
CA LYS A 77 19.00 7.23 -24.77
C LYS A 77 18.13 6.99 -23.55
N GLY A 78 17.01 6.33 -23.77
CA GLY A 78 16.03 6.08 -22.74
C GLY A 78 14.62 6.02 -23.29
N GLU A 79 13.65 6.10 -22.38
CA GLU A 79 12.23 6.02 -22.69
C GLU A 79 11.43 6.85 -21.69
N VAL A 80 10.48 7.63 -22.21
CA VAL A 80 9.40 8.22 -21.42
C VAL A 80 8.20 7.29 -21.54
N THR A 81 7.77 6.74 -20.41
CA THR A 81 6.62 5.82 -20.37
C THR A 81 5.31 6.58 -20.17
N THR A 82 5.35 7.70 -19.45
CA THR A 82 4.17 8.55 -19.19
C THR A 82 4.64 9.99 -19.03
N ASP A 83 3.91 10.93 -19.61
CA ASP A 83 4.05 12.38 -19.40
C ASP A 83 2.66 12.99 -19.58
N ASP A 84 1.93 13.08 -18.49
CA ASP A 84 0.62 13.73 -18.44
C ASP A 84 0.61 14.86 -17.39
N ASP A 85 -0.57 15.36 -17.04
CA ASP A 85 -0.72 16.45 -16.07
C ASP A 85 -0.43 16.04 -14.62
N LYS A 86 -0.35 14.73 -14.34
CA LYS A 86 -0.21 14.17 -12.99
C LYS A 86 1.11 13.46 -12.78
N THR A 87 1.62 12.78 -13.80
CA THR A 87 2.82 11.94 -13.66
C THR A 87 3.69 12.00 -14.89
N LEU A 88 4.99 12.15 -14.65
CA LEU A 88 6.05 11.87 -15.60
C LEU A 88 6.84 10.66 -15.09
N ASP A 89 6.93 9.62 -15.91
CA ASP A 89 7.72 8.42 -15.67
C ASP A 89 8.70 8.23 -16.83
N ALA A 90 10.00 8.18 -16.52
CA ALA A 90 11.06 7.98 -17.50
C ALA A 90 12.17 7.07 -17.00
N THR A 91 12.83 6.40 -17.93
CA THR A 91 14.08 5.65 -17.70
C THR A 91 15.14 6.21 -18.65
N LEU A 92 16.26 6.65 -18.08
CA LEU A 92 17.38 7.24 -18.80
C LEU A 92 18.56 6.27 -18.77
N ALA A 93 19.24 6.09 -19.91
CA ALA A 93 20.40 5.21 -20.02
C ALA A 93 21.71 6.00 -20.12
N GLY A 94 22.82 5.36 -19.76
CA GLY A 94 24.15 5.95 -19.77
C GLY A 94 24.38 6.94 -18.62
N TYR A 95 23.74 6.67 -17.48
CA TYR A 95 23.92 7.37 -16.21
C TYR A 95 24.84 6.56 -15.31
N ASP A 96 26.13 6.87 -15.34
CA ASP A 96 27.06 6.45 -14.29
C ASP A 96 26.83 7.23 -12.98
N ASP A 97 27.55 6.86 -11.91
CA ASP A 97 27.43 7.51 -10.59
C ASP A 97 27.66 9.04 -10.67
N GLY A 98 28.60 9.49 -11.52
CA GLY A 98 28.94 10.91 -11.65
C GLY A 98 27.85 11.73 -12.37
N LYS A 99 27.24 11.15 -13.40
CA LYS A 99 26.08 11.74 -14.08
C LYS A 99 24.85 11.76 -13.20
N TYR A 100 24.62 10.70 -12.41
CA TYR A 100 23.56 10.69 -11.41
C TYR A 100 23.72 11.83 -10.40
N ASP A 101 24.90 11.97 -9.78
CA ASP A 101 25.16 13.05 -8.82
C ASP A 101 24.99 14.45 -9.43
N SER A 102 25.41 14.62 -10.69
CA SER A 102 25.25 15.88 -11.42
C SER A 102 23.78 16.20 -11.71
N TYR A 103 22.99 15.19 -12.05
CA TYR A 103 21.56 15.35 -12.31
C TYR A 103 20.78 15.65 -11.04
N VAL A 104 21.11 14.99 -9.92
CA VAL A 104 20.57 15.31 -8.59
C VAL A 104 20.82 16.79 -8.25
N LYS A 105 22.04 17.30 -8.44
CA LYS A 105 22.35 18.72 -8.23
C LYS A 105 21.51 19.64 -9.11
N ALA A 106 21.34 19.30 -10.38
CA ALA A 106 20.52 20.08 -11.30
C ALA A 106 19.03 20.08 -10.90
N CYS A 107 18.52 18.98 -10.32
CA CYS A 107 17.18 18.93 -9.74
C CYS A 107 17.07 19.81 -8.48
N GLN A 108 18.08 19.81 -7.60
CA GLN A 108 18.12 20.71 -6.44
C GLN A 108 18.14 22.18 -6.88
N ASP A 109 18.91 22.53 -7.90
CA ASP A 109 18.95 23.88 -8.50
C ASP A 109 17.61 24.29 -9.13
N LYS A 110 16.78 23.31 -9.52
CA LYS A 110 15.39 23.51 -9.97
C LYS A 110 14.39 23.69 -8.82
N GLY A 111 14.83 23.55 -7.57
CA GLY A 111 14.02 23.79 -6.38
C GLY A 111 13.59 22.53 -5.63
N PHE A 112 13.92 21.33 -6.11
CA PHE A 112 13.62 20.07 -5.42
C PHE A 112 14.52 19.89 -4.20
N THR A 113 14.13 20.51 -3.08
CA THR A 113 14.92 20.61 -1.84
C THR A 113 14.07 20.45 -0.57
N VAL A 114 12.74 20.43 -0.71
CA VAL A 114 11.81 20.30 0.42
C VAL A 114 11.72 18.83 0.83
N ASP A 115 11.87 18.56 2.13
CA ASP A 115 11.87 17.22 2.71
C ASP A 115 12.79 16.22 1.99
N GLU A 116 13.95 16.71 1.57
CA GLU A 116 14.95 15.93 0.82
C GLU A 116 15.41 14.67 1.58
N LYS A 117 15.41 13.55 0.87
CA LYS A 117 16.03 12.28 1.25
C LYS A 117 16.97 11.87 0.12
N LYS A 118 18.22 11.56 0.47
CA LYS A 118 19.23 11.12 -0.49
C LYS A 118 20.07 10.00 0.09
N ASP A 119 20.35 8.99 -0.73
CA ASP A 119 21.41 8.01 -0.52
C ASP A 119 22.27 7.86 -1.79
N SER A 120 23.10 6.81 -1.87
CA SER A 120 23.98 6.57 -3.02
C SER A 120 23.27 6.19 -4.31
N THR A 121 22.02 5.74 -4.21
CA THR A 121 21.22 5.17 -5.29
C THR A 121 19.83 5.78 -5.40
N SER A 122 19.42 6.62 -4.45
CA SER A 122 18.09 7.22 -4.42
C SER A 122 18.14 8.70 -4.06
N PHE A 123 17.24 9.47 -4.67
CA PHE A 123 16.98 10.85 -4.31
C PHE A 123 15.48 11.10 -4.38
N GLU A 124 14.93 11.68 -3.33
CA GLU A 124 13.52 12.03 -3.18
C GLU A 124 13.43 13.44 -2.60
N ALA A 125 12.67 14.32 -3.24
CA ALA A 125 12.42 15.65 -2.71
C ALA A 125 11.17 16.26 -3.34
N TYR A 126 10.61 17.26 -2.67
CA TYR A 126 9.56 18.12 -3.21
C TYR A 126 10.13 19.47 -3.66
N ASP A 127 9.49 20.08 -4.65
CA ASP A 127 9.68 21.51 -4.93
C ASP A 127 8.73 22.38 -4.08
N GLY A 128 8.88 23.71 -4.17
CA GLY A 128 8.04 24.65 -3.42
C GLY A 128 6.58 24.70 -3.87
N ASP A 129 6.26 24.16 -5.05
CA ASP A 129 4.89 24.02 -5.56
C ASP A 129 4.25 22.69 -5.12
N GLY A 130 5.02 21.79 -4.51
CA GLY A 130 4.59 20.48 -4.01
C GLY A 130 4.73 19.32 -5.00
N TYR A 131 5.44 19.50 -6.11
CA TYR A 131 5.75 18.39 -7.01
C TYR A 131 6.75 17.45 -6.37
N HIS A 132 6.51 16.16 -6.48
CA HIS A 132 7.30 15.13 -5.82
C HIS A 132 8.20 14.41 -6.83
N LEU A 133 9.51 14.60 -6.70
CA LEU A 133 10.51 13.94 -7.55
C LEU A 133 11.10 12.74 -6.81
N ARG A 134 11.11 11.59 -7.49
CA ARG A 134 11.85 10.39 -7.08
C ARG A 134 12.80 9.94 -8.19
N LEU A 135 14.04 9.69 -7.81
CA LEU A 135 15.10 9.19 -8.66
C LEU A 135 15.63 7.89 -8.08
N SER A 136 15.79 6.87 -8.92
CA SER A 136 16.42 5.60 -8.57
C SER A 136 17.54 5.27 -9.57
N HIS A 137 18.76 5.19 -9.08
CA HIS A 137 19.96 4.95 -9.87
C HIS A 137 20.41 3.49 -9.77
N PHE A 138 20.64 2.89 -10.93
CA PHE A 138 21.07 1.51 -11.09
C PHE A 138 22.47 1.48 -11.70
N SER A 139 23.51 1.67 -10.88
CA SER A 139 24.91 1.75 -11.34
C SER A 139 25.34 0.54 -12.20
N SER A 140 24.85 -0.66 -11.91
CA SER A 140 25.20 -1.88 -12.67
C SER A 140 24.67 -1.89 -14.12
N LYS A 141 23.67 -1.06 -14.41
CA LYS A 141 23.06 -0.90 -15.73
C LYS A 141 23.34 0.47 -16.35
N GLU A 142 23.98 1.36 -15.60
CA GLU A 142 24.10 2.79 -15.94
C GLU A 142 22.72 3.40 -16.28
N GLU A 143 21.70 3.09 -15.47
CA GLU A 143 20.32 3.53 -15.68
C GLU A 143 19.84 4.45 -14.55
N LEU A 144 19.06 5.47 -14.89
CA LEU A 144 18.34 6.33 -13.95
C LEU A 144 16.85 6.23 -14.22
N SER A 145 16.09 5.71 -13.25
CA SER A 145 14.63 5.81 -13.25
C SER A 145 14.22 7.10 -12.57
N LEU A 146 13.27 7.80 -13.19
CA LEU A 146 12.74 9.07 -12.75
C LEU A 146 11.22 9.02 -12.72
N THR A 147 10.65 9.47 -11.61
CA THR A 147 9.22 9.73 -11.46
C THR A 147 9.02 11.12 -10.90
N LEU A 148 8.19 11.94 -11.55
CA LEU A 148 7.73 13.23 -11.04
C LEU A 148 6.21 13.22 -10.95
N GLU A 149 5.68 13.47 -9.76
CA GLU A 149 4.24 13.52 -9.49
C GLU A 149 3.79 14.96 -9.21
N ALA A 150 2.67 15.36 -9.79
CA ALA A 150 2.01 16.62 -9.47
C ALA A 150 1.41 16.60 -8.06
N PRO A 151 1.37 17.74 -7.35
CA PRO A 151 0.74 17.82 -6.04
C PRO A 151 -0.74 17.45 -6.12
N GLU A 152 -1.24 16.75 -5.11
CA GLU A 152 -2.67 16.48 -5.00
C GLU A 152 -3.43 17.79 -4.69
N GLU A 153 -4.50 18.05 -5.43
CA GLU A 153 -5.40 19.16 -5.14
C GLU A 153 -6.16 18.90 -3.83
N LEU A 154 -5.84 19.69 -2.81
CA LEU A 154 -6.50 19.63 -1.50
C LEU A 154 -7.61 20.68 -1.40
N GLY A 155 -8.73 20.26 -0.82
CA GLY A 155 -9.89 21.11 -0.57
C GLY A 155 -10.03 21.52 0.90
N THR A 156 -11.23 21.98 1.26
CA THR A 156 -11.60 22.15 2.67
C THR A 156 -11.91 20.79 3.29
N LEU A 157 -11.19 20.45 4.36
CA LEU A 157 -11.37 19.23 5.15
C LEU A 157 -12.37 19.49 6.29
N THR A 158 -13.48 18.77 6.27
CA THR A 158 -14.41 18.68 7.40
C THR A 158 -14.24 17.31 8.06
N TRP A 159 -13.71 17.28 9.28
CA TRP A 159 -13.49 16.01 9.99
C TRP A 159 -14.82 15.32 10.33
N PRO A 160 -14.95 14.01 10.11
CA PRO A 160 -16.20 13.30 10.34
C PRO A 160 -16.58 13.24 11.82
N LYS A 161 -17.89 13.26 12.08
CA LYS A 161 -18.48 13.16 13.43
C LYS A 161 -19.09 11.79 13.71
N SER A 162 -19.04 10.88 12.74
CA SER A 162 -19.51 9.49 12.83
C SER A 162 -18.48 8.55 12.19
N GLY A 163 -18.67 7.24 12.34
CA GLY A 163 -17.82 6.21 11.73
C GLY A 163 -16.40 6.19 12.28
N ALA A 164 -15.50 5.51 11.56
CA ALA A 164 -14.13 5.28 12.03
C ALA A 164 -13.34 6.58 12.23
N GLY A 165 -13.56 7.59 11.37
CA GLY A 165 -12.86 8.88 11.48
C GLY A 165 -13.25 9.67 12.74
N SER A 166 -14.46 9.46 13.27
CA SER A 166 -14.89 10.09 14.54
C SER A 166 -14.19 9.53 15.78
N GLN A 167 -13.53 8.38 15.66
CA GLN A 167 -12.83 7.72 16.76
C GLN A 167 -11.39 8.22 16.94
N VAL A 168 -10.91 9.06 16.02
CA VAL A 168 -9.60 9.70 16.09
C VAL A 168 -9.76 11.22 16.23
N PRO A 169 -8.87 11.92 16.97
CA PRO A 169 -8.91 13.37 17.09
C PRO A 169 -8.89 14.06 15.73
N ALA A 170 -9.53 15.22 15.61
CA ALA A 170 -9.39 16.05 14.42
C ALA A 170 -8.01 16.72 14.41
N PRO A 171 -7.34 16.82 13.26
CA PRO A 171 -6.12 17.59 13.12
C PRO A 171 -6.39 19.09 13.25
N LYS A 172 -5.33 19.88 13.49
CA LYS A 172 -5.42 21.35 13.56
C LYS A 172 -5.81 21.99 12.23
N SER A 173 -5.32 21.42 11.12
CA SER A 173 -5.59 21.92 9.78
C SER A 173 -6.99 21.52 9.29
N THR A 174 -7.64 22.44 8.57
CA THR A 174 -8.91 22.22 7.88
C THR A 174 -8.73 22.16 6.37
N LYS A 175 -7.52 21.89 5.88
CA LYS A 175 -7.21 21.68 4.48
C LYS A 175 -6.85 20.23 4.26
N GLY A 176 -7.41 19.62 3.22
CA GLY A 176 -7.20 18.19 2.98
C GLY A 176 -8.27 17.56 2.12
N LYS A 177 -8.28 16.23 2.12
CA LYS A 177 -9.20 15.40 1.36
C LYS A 177 -9.44 14.10 2.10
N ILE A 178 -10.70 13.68 2.16
CA ILE A 178 -11.09 12.36 2.66
C ILE A 178 -11.15 11.43 1.45
N GLN A 179 -10.40 10.33 1.48
CA GLN A 179 -10.47 9.31 0.42
C GLN A 179 -11.49 8.21 0.75
N ASN A 180 -11.70 7.93 2.04
CA ASN A 180 -12.72 6.98 2.50
C ASN A 180 -13.22 7.40 3.88
N ASP A 181 -14.53 7.35 4.09
CA ASP A 181 -15.17 7.54 5.39
C ASP A 181 -16.39 6.61 5.47
N SER A 182 -16.18 5.48 6.15
CA SER A 182 -17.20 4.50 6.43
C SER A 182 -17.35 4.28 7.93
N SER A 183 -18.33 3.46 8.31
CA SER A 183 -18.51 3.06 9.71
C SER A 183 -17.28 2.34 10.28
N THR A 184 -16.52 1.64 9.44
CA THR A 184 -15.42 0.75 9.86
C THR A 184 -14.03 1.19 9.42
N TYR A 185 -13.93 2.07 8.43
CA TYR A 185 -12.65 2.48 7.85
C TYR A 185 -12.66 3.96 7.46
N PHE A 186 -11.57 4.65 7.72
CA PHE A 186 -11.38 6.05 7.40
C PHE A 186 -9.97 6.30 6.89
N THR A 187 -9.83 7.09 5.83
CA THR A 187 -8.56 7.64 5.38
C THR A 187 -8.72 9.07 4.88
N ALA A 188 -7.79 9.92 5.30
CA ALA A 188 -7.70 11.30 4.86
C ALA A 188 -6.25 11.76 4.71
N THR A 189 -6.03 12.66 3.77
CA THR A 189 -4.81 13.47 3.65
C THR A 189 -5.10 14.87 4.18
N VAL A 190 -4.25 15.34 5.08
CA VAL A 190 -4.35 16.64 5.75
C VAL A 190 -3.18 17.49 5.27
N GLY A 191 -3.48 18.63 4.66
CA GLY A 191 -2.48 19.60 4.20
C GLY A 191 -2.15 20.63 5.26
N ASP A 192 -1.20 21.51 4.97
CA ASP A 192 -0.71 22.56 5.87
C ASP A 192 -0.37 22.01 7.28
N THR A 193 0.20 20.81 7.31
CA THR A 193 0.61 20.10 8.54
C THR A 193 2.13 20.11 8.62
N SER A 194 2.69 21.10 9.32
CA SER A 194 4.14 21.12 9.60
C SER A 194 4.58 19.89 10.43
N LYS A 195 5.89 19.63 10.49
CA LYS A 195 6.43 18.56 11.37
C LYS A 195 6.03 18.74 12.84
N ASP A 196 5.95 19.99 13.31
CA ASP A 196 5.51 20.31 14.67
C ASP A 196 4.00 20.04 14.85
N ASP A 197 3.18 20.38 13.85
CA ASP A 197 1.74 20.07 13.88
C ASP A 197 1.49 18.55 13.82
N TYR A 198 2.29 17.80 13.05
CA TYR A 198 2.26 16.33 13.05
C TYR A 198 2.63 15.77 14.43
N ALA A 199 3.71 16.26 15.04
CA ALA A 199 4.13 15.81 16.36
C ALA A 199 3.04 16.08 17.42
N ALA A 200 2.42 17.27 17.38
CA ALA A 200 1.29 17.61 18.24
C ALA A 200 0.06 16.71 17.97
N TYR A 201 -0.19 16.34 16.72
CA TYR A 201 -1.26 15.40 16.38
C TYR A 201 -0.99 14.00 16.95
N VAL A 202 0.26 13.50 16.88
CA VAL A 202 0.65 12.24 17.52
C VAL A 202 0.45 12.29 19.04
N GLU A 203 0.76 13.40 19.70
CA GLU A 203 0.46 13.58 21.13
C GLU A 203 -1.04 13.57 21.43
N SER A 204 -1.86 14.12 20.53
CA SER A 204 -3.32 14.05 20.64
C SER A 204 -3.83 12.60 20.53
N LEU A 205 -3.23 11.77 19.68
CA LEU A 205 -3.56 10.35 19.55
C LEU A 205 -3.20 9.58 20.82
N VAL A 206 -2.01 9.82 21.36
CA VAL A 206 -1.59 9.22 22.64
C VAL A 206 -2.54 9.63 23.78
N SER A 207 -2.91 10.92 23.83
CA SER A 207 -3.85 11.45 24.83
C SER A 207 -5.27 10.89 24.66
N ALA A 208 -5.67 10.59 23.42
CA ALA A 208 -6.92 9.89 23.11
C ALA A 208 -6.88 8.39 23.40
N GLY A 209 -5.76 7.88 23.95
CA GLY A 209 -5.63 6.51 24.44
C GLY A 209 -5.11 5.52 23.41
N PHE A 210 -4.58 5.95 22.26
CA PHE A 210 -3.95 5.09 21.25
C PHE A 210 -2.57 4.57 21.70
N THR A 211 -2.50 3.97 22.87
CA THR A 211 -1.25 3.54 23.53
C THR A 211 -1.06 2.02 23.53
N VAL A 212 -1.98 1.26 22.95
CA VAL A 212 -1.90 -0.21 22.86
C VAL A 212 -1.27 -0.61 21.53
N ASP A 213 -0.36 -1.59 21.54
CA ASP A 213 0.37 -2.09 20.36
C ASP A 213 0.95 -0.97 19.47
N TYR A 214 1.40 0.12 20.09
CA TYR A 214 1.83 1.30 19.35
C TYR A 214 3.27 1.15 18.84
N SER A 215 3.54 1.77 17.70
CA SER A 215 4.88 1.96 17.15
C SER A 215 5.04 3.43 16.76
N LYS A 216 6.23 3.98 16.96
CA LYS A 216 6.54 5.37 16.63
C LYS A 216 7.93 5.46 16.01
N SER A 217 7.99 6.11 14.85
CA SER A 217 9.20 6.67 14.24
C SER A 217 9.03 8.18 14.07
N ASP A 218 10.00 8.84 13.46
CA ASP A 218 9.93 10.27 13.17
C ASP A 218 8.79 10.63 12.21
N ALA A 219 8.45 9.72 11.28
CA ALA A 219 7.46 9.97 10.24
C ALA A 219 6.17 9.13 10.39
N VAL A 220 6.15 8.10 11.25
CA VAL A 220 5.01 7.18 11.35
C VAL A 220 4.66 6.90 12.80
N PHE A 221 3.38 7.00 13.12
CA PHE A 221 2.78 6.53 14.35
C PHE A 221 1.70 5.52 14.03
N THR A 222 1.72 4.37 14.72
CA THR A 222 0.60 3.42 14.75
C THR A 222 0.22 3.14 16.18
N GLY A 223 -1.05 2.81 16.43
CA GLY A 223 -1.49 2.39 17.76
C GLY A 223 -2.94 1.96 17.78
N LYS A 224 -3.37 1.44 18.93
CA LYS A 224 -4.75 1.08 19.21
C LYS A 224 -5.24 1.74 20.49
N ASN A 225 -6.51 2.10 20.53
CA ASN A 225 -7.15 2.49 21.77
C ASN A 225 -7.72 1.29 22.53
N SER A 226 -8.23 1.51 23.74
CA SER A 226 -8.81 0.45 24.59
C SER A 226 -10.02 -0.25 23.96
N SER A 227 -10.70 0.41 23.02
CA SER A 227 -11.83 -0.12 22.26
C SER A 227 -11.38 -0.94 21.05
N GLY A 228 -10.08 -1.08 20.80
CA GLY A 228 -9.53 -1.84 19.67
C GLY A 228 -9.51 -1.09 18.34
N VAL A 229 -9.89 0.19 18.31
CA VAL A 229 -9.76 1.04 17.11
C VAL A 229 -8.28 1.23 16.83
N LYS A 230 -7.87 0.98 15.58
CA LYS A 230 -6.49 1.15 15.13
C LYS A 230 -6.35 2.50 14.43
N VAL A 231 -5.22 3.16 14.65
CA VAL A 231 -4.83 4.38 13.94
C VAL A 231 -3.45 4.22 13.32
N ARG A 232 -3.26 4.82 12.14
CA ARG A 232 -1.96 5.12 11.55
C ARG A 232 -1.93 6.60 11.15
N ALA A 233 -0.94 7.34 11.64
CA ALA A 233 -0.68 8.71 11.24
C ALA A 233 0.73 8.78 10.66
N GLU A 234 0.87 9.27 9.44
CA GLU A 234 2.14 9.37 8.72
C GLU A 234 2.38 10.79 8.21
N TYR A 235 3.56 11.34 8.48
CA TYR A 235 4.04 12.55 7.83
C TYR A 235 4.60 12.15 6.44
N ALA A 236 3.87 12.51 5.39
CA ALA A 236 4.19 12.13 4.00
C ALA A 236 5.22 13.06 3.34
N GLY A 237 5.62 14.14 4.01
CA GLY A 237 6.44 15.21 3.43
C GLY A 237 5.59 16.32 2.84
N ASN A 238 6.21 17.46 2.51
CA ASN A 238 5.55 18.62 1.92
C ASN A 238 4.36 19.14 2.74
N GLU A 239 4.51 19.14 4.07
CA GLU A 239 3.46 19.53 5.01
C GLU A 239 2.16 18.69 4.88
N LEU A 240 2.27 17.46 4.42
CA LEU A 240 1.16 16.52 4.31
C LEU A 240 1.21 15.47 5.42
N MET A 241 0.05 15.21 6.02
CA MET A 241 -0.15 14.11 6.95
C MET A 241 -1.26 13.19 6.45
N ASN A 242 -0.99 11.89 6.37
CA ASN A 242 -1.97 10.86 6.10
C ASN A 242 -2.48 10.26 7.41
N VAL A 243 -3.79 10.19 7.57
CA VAL A 243 -4.45 9.59 8.73
C VAL A 243 -5.34 8.44 8.27
N THR A 244 -5.14 7.28 8.85
CA THR A 244 -6.00 6.10 8.68
C THR A 244 -6.54 5.66 10.02
N ALA A 245 -7.84 5.38 10.09
CA ALA A 245 -8.48 4.75 11.24
C ALA A 245 -9.28 3.53 10.80
N SER A 246 -9.24 2.46 11.60
CA SER A 246 -10.05 1.27 11.35
C SER A 246 -10.65 0.75 12.65
N MET A 247 -11.94 0.46 12.63
CA MET A 247 -12.63 -0.19 13.74
C MET A 247 -12.10 -1.62 13.97
N PRO A 248 -12.22 -2.17 15.19
CA PRO A 248 -11.98 -3.59 15.40
C PRO A 248 -13.02 -4.42 14.63
N ASP A 249 -12.63 -5.62 14.21
CA ASP A 249 -13.43 -6.47 13.31
C ASP A 249 -14.84 -6.79 13.86
N ASP A 250 -15.05 -6.75 15.19
CA ASP A 250 -16.36 -6.99 15.85
C ASP A 250 -17.32 -5.78 15.85
N ALA A 251 -16.87 -4.57 15.52
CA ALA A 251 -17.69 -3.35 15.61
C ALA A 251 -18.59 -3.11 14.39
N ALA A 252 -18.52 -3.95 13.35
CA ALA A 252 -19.35 -3.84 12.14
C ALA A 252 -20.83 -4.26 12.36
N ALA A 253 -21.18 -4.80 13.54
CA ALA A 253 -22.49 -5.42 13.80
C ALA A 253 -23.57 -4.48 14.38
N THR A 254 -23.30 -3.18 14.53
CA THR A 254 -24.26 -2.26 15.19
C THR A 254 -24.40 -0.93 14.46
N ASP A 255 -25.09 -0.93 13.31
CA ASP A 255 -26.07 0.13 13.02
C ASP A 255 -27.04 -0.27 11.88
N SER A 256 -28.24 -0.74 12.23
CA SER A 256 -29.49 -0.39 11.52
C SER A 256 -30.74 -0.93 12.24
N SER A 257 -31.39 0.02 12.94
CA SER A 257 -32.81 0.17 13.24
C SER A 257 -33.62 -0.95 13.91
N ALA A 258 -34.13 -0.58 15.08
CA ALA A 258 -35.23 -1.21 15.81
C ALA A 258 -36.49 -1.44 14.96
N GLY A 259 -37.03 -2.64 15.09
CA GLY A 259 -38.38 -3.04 14.68
C GLY A 259 -38.71 -4.36 15.36
N GLY A 260 -39.34 -4.29 16.53
CA GLY A 260 -39.61 -5.47 17.37
C GLY A 260 -40.59 -6.45 16.71
N SER A 261 -40.24 -7.73 16.73
CA SER A 261 -41.18 -8.78 17.08
C SER A 261 -40.43 -9.99 17.62
N SER A 262 -40.91 -10.47 18.74
CA SER A 262 -40.39 -11.55 19.57
C SER A 262 -40.46 -12.93 18.91
N ASN A 263 -39.48 -13.75 19.31
CA ASN A 263 -39.56 -15.20 19.53
C ASN A 263 -39.21 -16.11 18.34
N ALA A 264 -37.98 -16.62 18.32
CA ALA A 264 -37.68 -17.97 18.83
C ALA A 264 -36.23 -18.32 18.49
N SER A 265 -35.45 -18.61 19.53
CA SER A 265 -34.15 -19.24 19.42
C SER A 265 -34.25 -20.51 18.57
N THR A 266 -33.53 -20.54 17.46
CA THR A 266 -33.01 -21.80 16.93
C THR A 266 -31.53 -21.61 16.69
N THR A 267 -30.76 -22.00 17.70
CA THR A 267 -29.34 -22.29 17.61
C THR A 267 -29.12 -23.27 16.45
N SER A 268 -28.48 -22.80 15.39
CA SER A 268 -27.74 -23.67 14.47
C SER A 268 -26.31 -23.16 14.45
N SER A 269 -25.48 -23.74 15.31
CA SER A 269 -24.03 -23.78 15.11
C SER A 269 -23.76 -24.41 13.74
N ALA A 270 -23.41 -23.60 12.75
CA ALA A 270 -22.67 -24.06 11.59
C ALA A 270 -21.18 -23.95 11.92
N ASP A 271 -20.57 -25.10 12.17
CA ASP A 271 -19.13 -25.28 12.25
C ASP A 271 -18.48 -24.80 10.94
N SER A 272 -17.77 -23.67 10.96
CA SER A 272 -17.24 -23.01 9.75
C SER A 272 -15.78 -23.42 9.46
N SER A 273 -15.55 -24.74 9.38
CA SER A 273 -14.28 -25.35 8.99
C SER A 273 -14.11 -25.58 7.49
N ALA A 274 -15.14 -25.29 6.68
CA ALA A 274 -15.15 -25.46 5.23
C ALA A 274 -15.37 -24.13 4.49
N VAL A 275 -14.76 -24.01 3.31
CA VAL A 275 -14.91 -22.84 2.41
C VAL A 275 -16.34 -22.79 1.89
N THR A 276 -16.96 -21.63 1.95
CA THR A 276 -18.31 -21.41 1.44
C THR A 276 -18.31 -21.54 -0.09
N ALA A 277 -19.26 -22.29 -0.65
CA ALA A 277 -19.27 -22.58 -2.08
C ALA A 277 -19.31 -21.32 -2.96
N SER A 278 -20.10 -20.32 -2.57
CA SER A 278 -20.19 -19.03 -3.27
C SER A 278 -18.89 -18.22 -3.21
N PHE A 279 -18.20 -18.26 -2.07
CA PHE A 279 -16.91 -17.60 -1.92
C PHE A 279 -15.82 -18.31 -2.73
N LYS A 280 -15.80 -19.65 -2.69
CA LYS A 280 -14.91 -20.46 -3.52
C LYS A 280 -15.12 -20.18 -5.01
N GLU A 281 -16.36 -20.16 -5.48
CA GLU A 281 -16.70 -19.85 -6.87
C GLU A 281 -16.21 -18.46 -7.28
N THR A 282 -16.37 -17.47 -6.39
CA THR A 282 -15.88 -16.12 -6.60
C THR A 282 -14.35 -16.09 -6.68
N MET A 283 -13.65 -16.71 -5.74
CA MET A 283 -12.18 -16.70 -5.75
C MET A 283 -11.60 -17.52 -6.91
N ASP A 284 -12.27 -18.59 -7.34
CA ASP A 284 -11.91 -19.37 -8.54
C ASP A 284 -12.05 -18.52 -9.80
N ALA A 285 -13.13 -17.75 -9.90
CA ALA A 285 -13.33 -16.83 -11.00
C ALA A 285 -12.28 -15.69 -11.00
N TYR A 286 -11.87 -15.21 -9.81
CA TYR A 286 -10.81 -14.22 -9.66
C TYR A 286 -9.45 -14.80 -10.10
N GLU A 287 -9.13 -16.02 -9.66
CA GLU A 287 -7.92 -16.73 -10.11
C GLU A 287 -7.91 -16.91 -11.62
N ALA A 288 -9.03 -17.31 -12.22
CA ALA A 288 -9.16 -17.45 -13.67
C ALA A 288 -8.93 -16.12 -14.41
N PHE A 289 -9.52 -15.02 -13.93
CA PHE A 289 -9.30 -13.69 -14.50
C PHE A 289 -7.83 -13.26 -14.40
N MET A 290 -7.21 -13.40 -13.22
CA MET A 290 -5.81 -13.06 -13.03
C MET A 290 -4.89 -13.94 -13.88
N ASN A 291 -5.24 -15.21 -14.06
CA ASN A 291 -4.52 -16.12 -14.94
C ASN A 291 -4.59 -15.66 -16.41
N GLU A 292 -5.75 -15.24 -16.90
CA GLU A 292 -5.91 -14.65 -18.24
C GLU A 292 -5.13 -13.35 -18.39
N TYR A 293 -5.13 -12.50 -17.36
CA TYR A 293 -4.38 -11.25 -17.33
C TYR A 293 -2.87 -11.52 -17.39
N ILE A 294 -2.35 -12.43 -16.57
CA ILE A 294 -0.93 -12.83 -16.57
C ILE A 294 -0.54 -13.39 -17.94
N ASP A 295 -1.36 -14.25 -18.54
CA ASP A 295 -1.08 -14.84 -19.85
C ASP A 295 -1.09 -13.79 -20.96
N PHE A 296 -2.05 -12.85 -20.91
CA PHE A 296 -2.10 -11.72 -21.84
C PHE A 296 -0.86 -10.84 -21.73
N VAL A 297 -0.45 -10.49 -20.50
CA VAL A 297 0.74 -9.65 -20.26
C VAL A 297 2.01 -10.36 -20.72
N ALA A 298 2.15 -11.66 -20.44
CA ALA A 298 3.28 -12.46 -20.93
C ALA A 298 3.32 -12.49 -22.47
N LYS A 299 2.17 -12.73 -23.11
CA LYS A 299 2.04 -12.71 -24.58
C LYS A 299 2.38 -11.33 -25.14
N TYR A 300 1.80 -10.26 -24.58
CA TYR A 300 2.04 -8.88 -24.99
C TYR A 300 3.52 -8.50 -24.91
N ASN A 301 4.20 -8.88 -23.83
CA ASN A 301 5.62 -8.60 -23.63
C ASN A 301 6.54 -9.39 -24.57
N SER A 302 6.13 -10.59 -25.00
CA SER A 302 6.86 -11.40 -25.99
C SER A 302 6.56 -11.05 -27.45
N ALA A 303 5.51 -10.25 -27.69
CA ALA A 303 5.01 -9.94 -29.02
C ALA A 303 5.80 -8.79 -29.69
N SER A 304 5.83 -8.81 -31.02
CA SER A 304 6.39 -7.69 -31.79
C SER A 304 5.49 -6.45 -31.71
N ALA A 305 6.02 -5.26 -31.99
CA ALA A 305 5.24 -4.01 -31.97
C ALA A 305 4.01 -4.03 -32.91
N ALA A 306 4.09 -4.76 -34.03
CA ALA A 306 2.96 -4.93 -34.95
C ALA A 306 1.87 -5.86 -34.37
N ASP A 307 2.28 -6.90 -33.64
CA ASP A 307 1.37 -7.85 -33.01
C ASP A 307 0.72 -7.23 -31.76
N GLN A 308 1.43 -6.39 -31.01
CA GLN A 308 0.88 -5.63 -29.88
C GLN A 308 -0.27 -4.71 -30.31
N ALA A 309 -0.15 -4.03 -31.45
CA ALA A 309 -1.23 -3.21 -32.00
C ALA A 309 -2.49 -4.04 -32.36
N SER A 310 -2.30 -5.30 -32.77
CA SER A 310 -3.42 -6.22 -33.05
C SER A 310 -4.12 -6.75 -31.79
N MET A 311 -3.51 -6.57 -30.61
CA MET A 311 -4.02 -7.03 -29.31
C MET A 311 -4.84 -5.95 -28.56
N ALA A 312 -5.11 -4.80 -29.18
CA ALA A 312 -5.91 -3.72 -28.57
C ALA A 312 -7.35 -4.15 -28.19
N ALA A 313 -7.94 -5.07 -28.97
CA ALA A 313 -9.24 -5.65 -28.66
C ALA A 313 -9.19 -6.58 -27.43
N ASP A 314 -8.11 -7.36 -27.30
CA ASP A 314 -7.87 -8.22 -26.14
C ASP A 314 -7.66 -7.38 -24.86
N TYR A 315 -6.96 -6.24 -24.96
CA TYR A 315 -6.80 -5.28 -23.87
C TYR A 315 -8.14 -4.65 -23.44
N THR A 316 -8.96 -4.23 -24.41
CA THR A 316 -10.30 -3.68 -24.14
C THR A 316 -11.22 -4.71 -23.47
N SER A 317 -11.11 -5.97 -23.87
CA SER A 317 -11.83 -7.10 -23.24
C SER A 317 -11.41 -7.30 -21.77
N LEU A 318 -10.13 -7.14 -21.46
CA LEU A 318 -9.63 -7.20 -20.07
C LEU A 318 -10.16 -6.04 -19.21
N LEU A 319 -10.21 -4.82 -19.75
CA LEU A 319 -10.79 -3.67 -19.04
C LEU A 319 -12.30 -3.83 -18.76
N ALA A 320 -13.04 -4.43 -19.71
CA ALA A 320 -14.46 -4.74 -19.49
C ALA A 320 -14.64 -5.79 -18.38
N LYS A 321 -13.81 -6.84 -18.36
CA LYS A 321 -13.80 -7.85 -17.30
C LYS A 321 -13.41 -7.28 -15.94
N GLU A 322 -12.55 -6.26 -15.90
CA GLU A 322 -12.21 -5.54 -14.67
C GLU A 322 -13.42 -4.79 -14.09
N ALA A 323 -14.18 -4.07 -14.93
CA ALA A 323 -15.40 -3.38 -14.50
C ALA A 323 -16.49 -4.35 -13.97
N ASP A 324 -16.64 -5.52 -14.62
CA ASP A 324 -17.50 -6.60 -14.14
C ASP A 324 -17.03 -7.16 -12.80
N TRP A 325 -15.71 -7.25 -12.59
CA TRP A 325 -15.10 -7.70 -11.34
C TRP A 325 -15.31 -6.73 -10.19
N VAL A 326 -15.14 -5.43 -10.43
CA VAL A 326 -15.46 -4.37 -9.46
C VAL A 326 -16.92 -4.47 -9.02
N THR A 327 -17.82 -4.75 -9.96
CA THR A 327 -19.25 -4.95 -9.67
C THR A 327 -19.52 -6.24 -8.90
N LYS A 328 -18.83 -7.34 -9.19
CA LYS A 328 -18.98 -8.60 -8.45
C LYS A 328 -18.43 -8.51 -7.03
N VAL A 329 -17.32 -7.83 -6.83
CA VAL A 329 -16.68 -7.65 -5.52
C VAL A 329 -17.49 -6.71 -4.63
N SER A 330 -18.06 -5.64 -5.19
CA SER A 330 -18.95 -4.74 -4.44
C SER A 330 -20.27 -5.39 -4.00
N ASN A 331 -20.67 -6.49 -4.63
CA ASN A 331 -21.87 -7.26 -4.27
C ASN A 331 -21.58 -8.48 -3.36
N LEU A 332 -20.32 -8.74 -3.00
CA LEU A 332 -19.98 -9.76 -2.01
C LEU A 332 -20.32 -9.26 -0.61
N ASP A 333 -21.13 -10.03 0.11
CA ASP A 333 -21.39 -9.82 1.53
C ASP A 333 -20.19 -10.31 2.36
N ASP A 334 -19.28 -9.37 2.63
CA ASP A 334 -18.02 -9.57 3.36
C ASP A 334 -18.21 -9.97 4.83
N GLY A 335 -19.42 -9.78 5.38
CA GLY A 335 -19.79 -10.13 6.75
C GLY A 335 -20.01 -11.62 7.03
N SER A 336 -20.02 -12.47 5.98
CA SER A 336 -20.30 -13.90 6.10
C SER A 336 -19.07 -14.81 6.01
N LEU A 337 -17.87 -14.25 5.82
CA LEU A 337 -16.67 -15.03 5.48
C LEU A 337 -16.10 -15.79 6.68
N SER A 338 -15.92 -17.10 6.49
CA SER A 338 -15.33 -18.01 7.45
C SER A 338 -13.78 -17.95 7.47
N ALA A 339 -13.18 -18.72 8.37
CA ALA A 339 -11.71 -18.81 8.46
C ALA A 339 -11.16 -19.61 7.29
N ALA A 340 -11.98 -20.55 6.80
CA ALA A 340 -11.69 -21.31 5.61
C ALA A 340 -11.76 -20.42 4.36
N ASP A 341 -12.70 -19.48 4.29
CA ASP A 341 -12.77 -18.50 3.20
C ASP A 341 -11.52 -17.60 3.16
N ALA A 342 -11.09 -17.05 4.30
CA ALA A 342 -9.84 -16.27 4.36
C ALA A 342 -8.59 -17.08 3.98
N ALA A 343 -8.52 -18.34 4.40
CA ALA A 343 -7.44 -19.24 3.99
C ALA A 343 -7.47 -19.53 2.49
N TYR A 344 -8.66 -19.73 1.93
CA TYR A 344 -8.86 -19.97 0.50
C TYR A 344 -8.42 -18.78 -0.36
N TYR A 345 -8.73 -17.56 0.08
CA TYR A 345 -8.22 -16.35 -0.56
C TYR A 345 -6.69 -16.27 -0.54
N ALA A 346 -6.05 -16.58 0.60
CA ALA A 346 -4.60 -16.59 0.69
C ALA A 346 -3.97 -17.62 -0.25
N GLU A 347 -4.57 -18.80 -0.39
CA GLU A 347 -4.14 -19.82 -1.35
C GLU A 347 -4.28 -19.37 -2.80
N VAL A 348 -5.42 -18.79 -3.16
CA VAL A 348 -5.69 -18.23 -4.50
C VAL A 348 -4.68 -17.13 -4.83
N THR A 349 -4.44 -16.21 -3.89
CA THR A 349 -3.46 -15.12 -4.04
C THR A 349 -2.04 -15.66 -4.20
N ALA A 350 -1.66 -16.71 -3.45
CA ALA A 350 -0.37 -17.37 -3.60
C ALA A 350 -0.21 -18.07 -4.95
N ARG A 351 -1.26 -18.71 -5.48
CA ARG A 351 -1.25 -19.34 -6.81
C ARG A 351 -1.12 -18.32 -7.92
N VAL A 352 -1.89 -17.24 -7.87
CA VAL A 352 -1.79 -16.11 -8.82
C VAL A 352 -0.38 -15.51 -8.78
N SER A 353 0.16 -15.26 -7.59
CA SER A 353 1.52 -14.71 -7.41
C SER A 353 2.58 -15.66 -7.98
N LYS A 354 2.43 -16.97 -7.75
CA LYS A 354 3.33 -17.99 -8.30
C LYS A 354 3.26 -18.01 -9.83
N LYS A 355 2.07 -17.97 -10.43
CA LYS A 355 1.90 -17.94 -11.89
C LYS A 355 2.54 -16.68 -12.49
N ALA A 356 2.37 -15.52 -11.84
CA ALA A 356 3.01 -14.28 -12.28
C ALA A 356 4.54 -14.40 -12.25
N ALA A 357 5.11 -15.02 -11.22
CA ALA A 357 6.54 -15.31 -11.14
C ALA A 357 7.01 -16.28 -12.24
N GLU A 358 6.29 -17.37 -12.50
CA GLU A 358 6.63 -18.34 -13.57
C GLU A 358 6.53 -17.74 -14.98
N ALA A 359 5.51 -16.90 -15.22
CA ALA A 359 5.38 -16.13 -16.43
C ALA A 359 6.55 -15.16 -16.61
N SER A 360 7.04 -14.53 -15.54
CA SER A 360 8.21 -13.64 -15.59
C SER A 360 9.52 -14.39 -15.93
N VAL A 361 9.68 -15.63 -15.45
CA VAL A 361 10.86 -16.48 -15.75
C VAL A 361 10.84 -16.99 -17.20
N SER A 362 9.66 -17.20 -17.78
CA SER A 362 9.51 -17.74 -19.13
C SER A 362 9.73 -16.70 -20.25
N VAL A 363 9.81 -15.42 -19.90
CA VAL A 363 10.03 -14.29 -20.83
C VAL A 363 11.50 -13.81 -20.78
N GLN A 364 12.34 -14.35 -19.88
CA GLN A 364 13.80 -14.16 -19.87
C GLN A 364 14.50 -15.10 -20.87
#